data_AF-T1GBF0-F1
#
_entry.id   AF-T1GBF0-F1
#
_cell.length_a   1.000
_cell.length_b   1.000
_cell.length_c   1.000
_cell.angle_alpha   90.00
_cell.angle_beta   90.00
_cell.angle_gamma   90.00
#
_symmetry.space_group_name_H-M   'P 1'
#
loop_
_entity.id
_entity.type
_entity.pdbx_description
1 polymer ?
#
loop_
_entity_poly.entity_id
_entity_poly.type
_entity_poly.pdbx_seq_one_letter_code
_entity_poly.pdbx_strand_id
1 'polypeptide(L)'
;MPEQLAEVQISAIRKFDVILEDQLYKIVPFADQVMNLRNFLEGAGCIEHLKSPSLLKELEAKLPYRERITWGGYSMSLRPPTVVEFSDWLLILADQIHRIQPKDGIQSMKKGDISHHAKTKTFAFIL
;
A
#
# COMPACT_ATOMS: atom_id res chain seq x y z
N MET A 1 9.60 -12.00 22.42
CA MET A 1 10.44 -10.79 22.67
C MET A 1 10.14 -9.76 21.59
N PRO A 2 10.22 -8.44 21.87
CA PRO A 2 9.93 -7.37 20.90
C PRO A 2 10.64 -7.56 19.55
N GLU A 3 11.87 -8.04 19.56
CA GLU A 3 12.67 -8.31 18.36
C GLU A 3 12.05 -9.35 17.41
N GLN A 4 11.45 -10.41 17.96
CA GLN A 4 10.79 -11.43 17.13
C GLN A 4 9.54 -10.86 16.45
N LEU A 5 8.85 -9.93 17.10
CA LEU A 5 7.70 -9.25 16.51
C LEU A 5 8.15 -8.22 15.47
N ALA A 6 9.26 -7.52 15.70
CA ALA A 6 9.89 -6.63 14.72
C ALA A 6 10.20 -7.39 13.41
N GLU A 7 10.84 -8.55 13.51
CA GLU A 7 11.14 -9.40 12.35
C GLU A 7 9.88 -9.87 11.61
N VAL A 8 8.80 -10.16 12.33
CA VAL A 8 7.51 -10.51 11.72
C VAL A 8 6.93 -9.33 10.94
N GLN A 9 6.96 -8.11 11.50
CA GLN A 9 6.46 -6.90 10.81
C GLN A 9 7.32 -6.55 9.59
N ILE A 10 8.65 -6.63 9.72
CA ILE A 10 9.58 -6.42 8.61
C ILE A 10 9.35 -7.45 7.50
N SER A 11 9.18 -8.73 7.87
CA SER A 11 8.87 -9.79 6.92
C SER A 11 7.52 -9.59 6.23
N ALA A 12 6.53 -9.01 6.91
CA ALA A 12 5.23 -8.70 6.34
C ALA A 12 5.36 -7.63 5.25
N ILE A 13 6.06 -6.52 5.51
CA ILE A 13 6.20 -5.44 4.52
C ILE A 13 7.05 -5.86 3.32
N ARG A 14 8.04 -6.73 3.52
CA ARG A 14 8.86 -7.30 2.43
C ARG A 14 8.05 -8.06 1.40
N LYS A 15 6.92 -8.63 1.81
CA LYS A 15 5.98 -9.35 0.93
C LYS A 15 5.07 -8.43 0.13
N PHE A 16 5.10 -7.12 0.37
CA PHE A 16 4.38 -6.16 -0.46
C PHE A 16 4.86 -6.27 -1.92
N ASP A 17 3.95 -6.33 -2.87
CA ASP A 17 4.30 -6.49 -4.28
C ASP A 17 4.99 -5.24 -4.83
N VAL A 18 5.81 -5.41 -5.87
CA VAL A 18 6.35 -4.26 -6.60
C VAL A 18 5.18 -3.51 -7.26
N ILE A 19 5.16 -2.20 -7.07
CA ILE A 19 4.15 -1.30 -7.64
C ILE A 19 4.59 -0.91 -9.05
N LEU A 20 3.69 -1.12 -10.01
CA LEU A 20 3.90 -0.77 -11.41
C LEU A 20 3.48 0.69 -11.68
N GLU A 21 4.00 1.28 -12.75
CA GLU A 21 3.73 2.68 -13.14
C GLU A 21 2.25 2.95 -13.42
N ASP A 22 1.49 1.95 -13.87
CA ASP A 22 0.04 2.02 -14.11
C ASP A 22 -0.80 1.73 -12.83
N GLN A 23 -0.14 1.46 -11.70
CA GLN A 23 -0.77 1.06 -10.44
C GLN A 23 -0.42 2.00 -9.28
N LEU A 24 -0.22 3.30 -9.55
CA LEU A 24 0.14 4.29 -8.54
C LEU A 24 -0.83 4.34 -7.34
N TYR A 25 -2.10 3.98 -7.52
CA TYR A 25 -3.07 3.87 -6.42
C TYR A 25 -2.62 2.90 -5.30
N LYS A 26 -1.74 1.93 -5.60
CA LYS A 26 -1.15 1.00 -4.61
C LYS A 26 -0.10 1.66 -3.71
N ILE A 27 0.39 2.86 -4.03
CA ILE A 27 1.32 3.60 -3.17
C ILE A 27 0.63 4.01 -1.86
N VAL A 28 -0.68 4.28 -1.88
CA VAL A 28 -1.45 4.65 -0.67
C VAL A 28 -1.40 3.53 0.39
N PRO A 29 -1.86 2.30 0.12
CA PRO A 29 -1.76 1.22 1.10
C PRO A 29 -0.31 0.81 1.42
N PHE A 30 0.64 1.03 0.52
CA PHE A 30 2.06 0.82 0.81
C PHE A 30 2.57 1.82 1.86
N ALA A 31 2.27 3.11 1.68
CA ALA A 31 2.64 4.18 2.61
C ALA A 31 2.06 3.91 4.01
N ASP A 32 0.79 3.47 4.10
CA ASP A 32 0.17 3.08 5.36
C ASP A 32 0.92 1.93 6.04
N GLN A 33 1.35 0.90 5.29
CA GLN A 33 2.11 -0.21 5.85
C GLN A 33 3.50 0.20 6.33
N VAL A 34 4.20 1.07 5.59
CA VAL A 34 5.51 1.61 6.01
C VAL A 34 5.37 2.45 7.28
N MET A 35 4.35 3.30 7.35
CA MET A 35 4.04 4.09 8.54
C MET A 35 3.70 3.19 9.74
N ASN A 36 2.89 2.16 9.55
CA ASN A 36 2.56 1.20 10.61
C ASN A 36 3.79 0.45 11.11
N LEU A 37 4.69 0.04 10.21
CA LEU A 37 5.97 -0.56 10.58
C LEU A 37 6.81 0.40 11.42
N ARG A 38 6.95 1.65 10.97
CA ARG A 38 7.66 2.70 11.72
C ARG A 38 7.11 2.85 13.12
N ASN A 39 5.81 3.10 13.25
CA ASN A 39 5.14 3.31 14.54
C ASN A 39 5.32 2.10 15.46
N PHE A 40 5.24 0.88 14.91
CA PHE A 40 5.47 -0.34 15.66
C PHE A 40 6.91 -0.43 16.19
N LEU A 41 7.91 -0.22 15.33
CA LEU A 41 9.32 -0.33 15.70
C LEU A 41 9.73 0.77 16.69
N GLU A 42 9.23 1.99 16.54
CA GLU A 42 9.42 3.07 17.51
C GLU A 42 8.79 2.70 18.87
N GLY A 43 7.52 2.27 18.88
CA GLY A 43 6.81 1.88 20.09
C GLY A 43 7.41 0.66 20.81
N ALA A 44 8.05 -0.24 20.06
CA ALA A 44 8.75 -1.41 20.59
C ALA A 44 10.20 -1.14 21.02
N GLY A 45 10.74 0.06 20.77
CA GLY A 45 12.14 0.39 21.02
C GLY A 45 13.14 -0.22 20.03
N CYS A 46 12.66 -0.75 18.90
CA CYS A 46 13.44 -1.42 17.86
C CYS A 46 13.92 -0.45 16.76
N ILE A 47 14.34 0.76 17.15
CA ILE A 47 14.64 1.89 16.23
C ILE A 47 15.83 1.59 15.30
N GLU A 48 16.75 0.71 15.70
CA GLU A 48 17.90 0.35 14.88
C GLU A 48 17.50 -0.30 13.54
N HIS A 49 16.36 -1.01 13.50
CA HIS A 49 15.81 -1.53 12.24
C HIS A 49 15.41 -0.43 11.27
N LEU A 50 14.94 0.73 11.76
CA LEU A 50 14.56 1.87 10.92
C LEU A 50 15.77 2.55 10.28
N LYS A 51 16.95 2.43 10.89
CA LYS A 51 18.21 2.95 10.37
C LYS A 51 18.87 2.00 9.36
N SER A 52 18.31 0.82 9.15
CA SER A 52 18.88 -0.22 8.28
C SER A 52 18.87 0.19 6.81
N PRO A 53 20.04 0.39 6.17
CA PRO A 53 20.09 0.77 4.76
C PRO A 53 19.62 -0.36 3.83
N SER A 54 19.70 -1.62 4.26
CA SER A 54 19.19 -2.75 3.48
C SER A 54 17.67 -2.76 3.46
N LEU A 55 17.03 -2.56 4.61
CA LEU A 55 15.57 -2.44 4.68
C LEU A 55 15.08 -1.27 3.83
N LEU A 56 15.73 -0.11 3.92
CA LEU A 56 15.40 1.04 3.08
C LEU A 56 15.46 0.69 1.59
N LYS A 57 16.55 0.08 1.10
CA LYS A 57 16.68 -0.33 -0.31
C LYS A 57 15.61 -1.33 -0.75
N GLU A 58 15.21 -2.26 0.12
CA GLU A 58 14.16 -3.22 -0.18
C GLU A 58 12.79 -2.55 -0.32
N LEU A 59 12.51 -1.53 0.51
CA LEU A 59 11.29 -0.73 0.44
C LEU A 59 11.28 0.19 -0.79
N GLU A 60 12.40 0.85 -1.09
CA GLU A 60 12.56 1.65 -2.32
C GLU A 60 12.32 0.81 -3.57
N ALA A 61 12.79 -0.44 -3.59
CA ALA A 61 12.61 -1.36 -4.70
C ALA A 61 11.14 -1.73 -4.98
N LYS A 62 10.21 -1.45 -4.05
CA LYS A 62 8.78 -1.64 -4.27
C LYS A 62 8.17 -0.54 -5.13
N LEU A 63 8.84 0.59 -5.28
CA LEU A 63 8.29 1.73 -6.01
C LEU A 63 8.49 1.61 -7.52
N PRO A 64 7.60 2.24 -8.31
CA PRO A 64 7.82 2.44 -9.74
C PRO A 64 9.14 3.19 -9.98
N TYR A 65 9.70 3.04 -11.18
CA TYR A 65 10.99 3.65 -11.51
C TYR A 65 10.96 5.18 -11.38
N ARG A 66 9.87 5.80 -11.83
CA ARG A 66 9.69 7.25 -11.72
C ARG A 66 9.75 7.73 -10.27
N GLU A 67 9.06 7.04 -9.37
CA GLU A 67 9.03 7.44 -7.97
C GLU A 67 10.33 7.13 -7.21
N ARG A 68 11.08 6.11 -7.65
CA ARG A 68 12.45 5.90 -7.16
C ARG A 68 13.38 7.06 -7.52
N ILE A 69 13.26 7.65 -8.72
CA ILE A 69 14.02 8.85 -9.09
C ILE A 69 13.60 10.03 -8.23
N THR A 70 12.29 10.24 -8.04
CA THR A 70 11.76 11.33 -7.19
C THR A 70 12.29 11.21 -5.77
N TRP A 71 12.23 10.01 -5.17
CA TRP A 71 12.81 9.73 -3.87
C TRP A 71 14.31 9.98 -3.85
N GLY A 72 15.04 9.49 -4.85
CA GLY A 72 16.49 9.69 -4.96
C GLY A 72 16.87 11.18 -4.92
N GLY A 73 16.13 12.03 -5.65
CA GLY A 73 16.34 13.48 -5.62
C GLY A 73 16.07 14.11 -4.24
N TYR A 74 15.01 13.67 -3.57
CA TYR A 74 14.67 14.14 -2.22
C TYR A 74 15.73 13.73 -1.19
N SER A 75 16.14 12.46 -1.23
CA SER A 75 17.00 11.82 -0.24
C SER A 75 18.46 12.25 -0.32
N MET A 76 18.92 12.81 -1.44
CA MET A 76 20.26 13.41 -1.57
C MET A 76 20.54 14.50 -0.53
N SER A 77 19.50 15.17 -0.02
CA SER A 77 19.63 16.19 1.03
C SER A 77 19.72 15.62 2.45
N LEU A 78 19.40 14.33 2.62
CA LEU A 78 19.34 13.64 3.90
C LEU A 78 20.65 12.86 4.12
N ARG A 79 21.31 13.03 5.27
CA ARG A 79 22.58 12.33 5.56
C ARG A 79 22.55 11.57 6.89
N PRO A 80 22.47 10.22 6.89
CA PRO A 80 21.93 9.34 5.83
C PRO A 80 20.39 9.30 5.87
N PRO A 81 19.70 9.01 4.75
CA PRO A 81 18.27 8.75 4.78
C PRO A 81 17.98 7.43 5.52
N THR A 82 16.87 7.39 6.25
CA THR A 82 16.40 6.19 6.95
C THR A 82 14.98 5.82 6.51
N VAL A 83 14.45 4.71 7.04
CA VAL A 83 13.05 4.31 6.82
C VAL A 83 12.08 5.37 7.37
N VAL A 84 12.50 6.18 8.35
CA VAL A 84 11.68 7.29 8.90
C VAL A 84 11.42 8.34 7.84
N GLU A 85 12.47 8.92 7.24
CA GLU A 85 12.29 9.96 6.21
C GLU A 85 11.64 9.40 4.94
N PHE A 86 11.89 8.13 4.62
CA PHE A 86 11.20 7.45 3.54
C PHE A 86 9.69 7.31 3.80
N SER A 87 9.30 6.96 5.03
CA SER A 87 7.90 6.90 5.45
C SER A 87 7.23 8.27 5.33
N ASP A 88 7.88 9.33 5.79
CA ASP A 88 7.34 10.69 5.72
C ASP A 88 7.14 11.13 4.27
N TRP A 89 8.13 10.89 3.41
CA TRP A 89 8.03 11.17 1.99
C TRP A 89 6.92 10.37 1.29
N LEU A 90 6.77 9.08 1.63
CA LEU A 90 5.71 8.24 1.07
C LEU A 90 4.31 8.74 1.41
N LEU A 91 4.10 9.23 2.63
CA LEU A 91 2.81 9.79 3.06
C LEU A 91 2.46 11.06 2.26
N ILE A 92 3.46 11.90 1.96
CA ILE A 92 3.27 13.07 1.08
C ILE A 92 2.89 12.62 -0.34
N LEU A 93 3.59 11.62 -0.88
CA LEU A 93 3.29 11.06 -2.21
C LEU A 93 1.89 10.43 -2.26
N ALA A 94 1.49 9.72 -1.22
CA ALA A 94 0.15 9.14 -1.10
C ALA A 94 -0.95 10.22 -1.08
N ASP A 95 -0.75 11.32 -0.36
CA ASP A 95 -1.67 12.47 -0.36
C ASP A 95 -1.78 13.11 -1.75
N GLN A 96 -0.65 13.26 -2.46
CA GLN A 96 -0.64 13.75 -3.85
C GLN A 96 -1.48 12.85 -4.77
N ILE A 97 -1.28 11.53 -4.68
CA ILE A 97 -2.03 10.54 -5.46
C ILE A 97 -3.53 10.62 -5.14
N HIS A 98 -3.89 10.75 -3.86
CA HIS A 98 -5.29 10.88 -3.44
C HIS A 98 -5.96 12.14 -4.04
N ARG A 99 -5.25 13.25 -4.16
CA ARG A 99 -5.77 14.51 -4.72
C ARG A 99 -5.99 14.47 -6.23
N ILE A 100 -5.17 13.72 -6.96
CA ILE A 100 -5.25 13.63 -8.44
C ILE A 100 -6.22 12.53 -8.91
N GLN A 101 -6.58 11.59 -8.04
CA GLN A 101 -7.63 10.63 -8.35
C GLN A 101 -8.96 11.38 -8.52
N PRO A 102 -9.66 11.22 -9.66
CA PRO A 102 -11.01 11.77 -9.80
C PRO A 102 -11.86 11.28 -8.63
N LYS A 103 -12.59 12.18 -7.96
CA LYS A 103 -13.48 11.84 -6.85
C LYS A 103 -14.67 10.96 -7.25
N ASP A 104 -14.80 10.61 -8.52
CA ASP A 104 -15.94 9.91 -9.10
C ASP A 104 -15.49 8.60 -9.76
N GLY A 105 -15.86 7.46 -9.16
CA GLY A 105 -15.62 6.15 -9.77
C GLY A 105 -16.00 4.91 -8.94
N ILE A 106 -16.17 5.03 -7.63
CA ILE A 106 -16.63 3.91 -6.78
C ILE A 106 -18.06 4.19 -6.32
N GLN A 107 -19.01 4.06 -7.26
CA GLN A 107 -20.39 3.58 -7.06
C GLN A 107 -21.20 3.72 -8.37
N SER A 108 -20.82 2.99 -9.41
CA SER A 108 -21.77 2.61 -10.45
C SER A 108 -21.40 1.25 -11.00
N MET A 109 -21.69 0.21 -10.20
CA MET A 109 -22.01 -1.14 -10.68
C MET A 109 -22.49 -1.96 -9.48
N LYS A 110 -23.64 -2.61 -9.66
CA LYS A 110 -24.38 -3.49 -8.72
C LYS A 110 -25.35 -2.82 -7.74
N LYS A 111 -26.45 -2.25 -8.26
CA LYS A 111 -27.77 -2.49 -7.67
C LYS A 111 -28.88 -2.34 -8.72
N GLY A 112 -28.95 -3.32 -9.61
CA GLY A 112 -29.97 -3.37 -10.64
C GLY A 112 -29.93 -4.71 -11.34
N ASP A 113 -30.29 -5.77 -10.62
CA ASP A 113 -30.75 -7.06 -11.14
C ASP A 113 -31.40 -7.86 -10.00
N ILE A 114 -32.46 -7.29 -9.41
CA ILE A 114 -33.52 -8.08 -8.79
C ILE A 114 -34.78 -7.67 -9.53
N SER A 115 -34.91 -8.15 -10.77
CA SER A 115 -36.17 -8.10 -11.49
C SER A 115 -37.00 -9.30 -11.07
N HIS A 116 -38.17 -9.00 -10.53
CA HIS A 116 -39.23 -9.94 -10.22
C HIS A 116 -39.61 -10.78 -11.45
N HIS A 117 -39.43 -12.10 -11.36
CA HIS A 117 -40.25 -13.03 -12.14
C HIS A 117 -40.61 -14.27 -11.32
N ALA A 118 -41.55 -14.06 -10.39
CA ALA A 118 -42.39 -15.13 -9.89
C ALA A 118 -43.66 -15.20 -10.76
N LYS A 119 -43.96 -16.41 -11.24
CA LYS A 119 -45.11 -16.92 -12.04
C LYS A 119 -44.55 -17.50 -13.35
N THR A 120 -44.71 -18.78 -13.68
CA THR A 120 -45.96 -19.55 -13.68
C THR A 120 -45.64 -21.05 -13.65
N LYS A 121 -46.42 -21.83 -12.89
CA LYS A 121 -46.42 -23.30 -12.95
C LYS A 121 -47.16 -23.73 -14.22
N THR A 122 -46.53 -24.53 -15.08
CA THR A 122 -47.22 -25.40 -16.03
C THR A 122 -46.63 -26.79 -15.92
N PHE A 123 -47.40 -27.70 -15.31
CA PHE A 123 -47.16 -29.13 -15.40
C PHE A 123 -47.68 -29.61 -16.77
N ALA A 124 -46.81 -30.23 -17.57
CA ALA A 124 -47.20 -31.12 -18.63
C ALA A 124 -46.14 -32.23 -18.73
N PHE A 125 -46.48 -33.43 -18.24
CA PHE A 125 -45.78 -34.66 -18.60
C PHE A 125 -46.70 -35.42 -19.56
N ILE A 126 -46.22 -35.63 -20.78
CA ILE A 126 -46.77 -36.60 -21.74
C ILE A 126 -45.76 -37.75 -21.78
N LEU A 127 -46.18 -38.92 -21.30
CA LEU A 127 -46.21 -40.22 -21.99
C LEU A 127 -46.58 -41.30 -20.96
#